data_AF-A0A482WA35-F1
#
_entry.id   AF-A0A482WA35-F1
#
_cell.length_a   1.000
_cell.length_b   1.000
_cell.length_c   1.000
_cell.angle_alpha   90.00
_cell.angle_beta   90.00
_cell.angle_gamma   90.00
#
_symmetry.space_group_name_H-M   'P 1'
#
loop_
_entity.id
_entity.type
_entity.pdbx_description
1 polymer ?
#
loop_
_entity_poly.entity_id
_entity_poly.type
_entity_poly.pdbx_seq_one_letter_code
_entity_poly.pdbx_strand_id
1 'polypeptide(L)'
;HKRFVQQARTCESEVLFIGDSIIEQLQFSSLWLDHISGLHCVNFGIGGDRVENVLWRIQNGELEFNTKVKAVVLFVGTNNTDCTPHEIFEGILEIIKEIKHQLGDVLIVLP
;
A
#
# COMPACT_ATOMS: atom_id res chain seq x y z
N HIS A 1 -7.08 8.76 -1.96
CA HIS A 1 -7.51 8.63 -0.55
C HIS A 1 -8.99 8.25 -0.36
N LYS A 2 -9.97 9.18 -0.31
CA LYS A 2 -11.37 8.84 0.08
C LYS A 2 -12.00 7.65 -0.68
N ARG A 3 -11.72 7.53 -1.98
CA ARG A 3 -12.13 6.38 -2.80
C ARG A 3 -11.59 5.05 -2.25
N PHE A 4 -10.33 5.01 -1.82
CA PHE A 4 -9.68 3.83 -1.26
C PHE A 4 -10.22 3.46 0.10
N VAL A 5 -10.49 4.44 0.97
CA VAL A 5 -11.17 4.19 2.25
C VAL A 5 -12.52 3.52 2.02
N GLN A 6 -13.32 4.03 1.07
CA GLN A 6 -14.59 3.41 0.72
C GLN A 6 -14.39 2.00 0.14
N GLN A 7 -13.39 1.82 -0.73
CA GLN A 7 -13.09 0.54 -1.36
C GLN A 7 -12.64 -0.51 -0.34
N ALA A 8 -11.80 -0.16 0.64
CA ALA A 8 -11.35 -1.05 1.71
C ALA A 8 -12.55 -1.64 2.48
N ARG A 9 -13.54 -0.78 2.79
CA ARG A 9 -14.77 -1.16 3.49
C ARG A 9 -15.76 -1.97 2.65
N THR A 10 -15.60 -2.05 1.33
CA THR A 10 -16.57 -2.75 0.46
C THR A 10 -16.00 -3.92 -0.32
N CYS A 11 -14.68 -3.97 -0.49
CA CYS A 11 -14.03 -5.07 -1.21
C CYS A 11 -13.76 -6.27 -0.28
N GLU A 12 -13.68 -7.45 -0.88
CA GLU A 12 -13.32 -8.70 -0.22
C GLU A 12 -11.89 -9.13 -0.60
N SER A 13 -11.03 -8.15 -0.89
CA SER A 13 -9.67 -8.41 -1.33
C SER A 13 -8.78 -8.85 -0.18
N GLU A 14 -7.98 -9.88 -0.43
CA GLU A 14 -7.08 -10.46 0.57
C GLU A 14 -5.63 -9.95 0.40
N VAL A 15 -5.34 -9.24 -0.69
CA VAL A 15 -4.03 -8.66 -0.99
C VAL A 15 -4.16 -7.17 -1.27
N LEU A 16 -3.41 -6.35 -0.55
CA LEU A 16 -3.33 -4.91 -0.75
C LEU A 16 -2.00 -4.54 -1.40
N PHE A 17 -2.05 -3.82 -2.51
CA PHE A 17 -0.92 -3.07 -3.04
C PHE A 17 -1.07 -1.61 -2.63
N ILE A 18 -0.07 -1.02 -1.99
CA ILE A 18 -0.10 0.39 -1.55
C ILE A 18 1.25 1.04 -1.79
N GLY A 19 1.24 2.27 -2.31
CA GLY A 19 2.48 2.95 -2.63
C GLY A 19 2.30 4.15 -3.54
N ASP A 20 3.37 4.47 -4.25
CA ASP A 20 3.44 5.62 -5.14
C ASP A 20 2.99 5.31 -6.59
N SER A 21 3.43 6.14 -7.54
CA SER A 21 3.19 6.00 -8.97
C SER A 21 3.55 4.63 -9.54
N ILE A 22 4.54 3.94 -8.97
CA ILE A 22 4.94 2.62 -9.47
C ILE A 22 3.83 1.61 -9.19
N ILE A 23 3.27 1.64 -7.98
CA ILE A 23 2.11 0.81 -7.63
C ILE A 23 0.90 1.26 -8.43
N GLU A 24 0.64 2.57 -8.54
CA GLU A 24 -0.51 3.07 -9.32
C GLU A 24 -0.46 2.57 -10.77
N GLN A 25 0.69 2.67 -11.45
CA GLN A 25 0.82 2.28 -12.85
C GLN A 25 0.86 0.77 -13.05
N LEU A 26 1.24 -0.01 -12.03
CA LEU A 26 1.28 -1.46 -12.10
C LEU A 26 -0.04 -2.05 -12.60
N GLN A 27 -1.18 -1.45 -12.21
CA GLN A 27 -2.52 -1.92 -12.59
C GLN A 27 -2.77 -1.95 -14.12
N PHE A 28 -1.97 -1.22 -14.90
CA PHE A 28 -2.08 -1.14 -16.36
C PHE A 28 -1.06 -2.02 -17.10
N SER A 29 -0.20 -2.74 -16.37
CA SER A 29 0.82 -3.63 -16.96
C SER A 29 0.21 -4.97 -17.38
N SER A 30 0.85 -5.64 -18.35
CA SER A 30 0.51 -7.03 -18.70
C SER A 30 0.67 -7.96 -17.50
N LEU A 31 1.71 -7.75 -16.67
CA LEU A 31 1.91 -8.50 -15.43
C LEU A 31 0.67 -8.45 -14.53
N TRP A 32 0.04 -7.27 -14.40
CA TRP A 32 -1.15 -7.14 -13.59
C TRP A 32 -2.36 -7.87 -14.20
N LEU A 33 -2.58 -7.67 -15.50
CA LEU A 33 -3.69 -8.29 -16.22
C LEU A 33 -3.57 -9.82 -16.22
N ASP A 34 -2.38 -10.35 -16.48
CA ASP A 34 -2.14 -11.77 -16.71
C ASP A 34 -1.95 -12.56 -15.41
N HIS A 35 -1.43 -11.93 -14.35
CA HIS A 35 -0.98 -12.66 -13.16
C HIS A 35 -1.48 -12.13 -11.81
N ILE A 36 -1.67 -10.81 -11.65
CA ILE A 36 -1.98 -10.22 -10.33
C ILE A 36 -3.48 -10.07 -10.11
N SER A 37 -4.23 -9.64 -11.13
CA SER A 37 -5.66 -9.31 -11.00
C SER A 37 -6.53 -10.49 -10.50
N GLY A 38 -6.10 -11.72 -10.77
CA GLY A 38 -6.75 -12.94 -10.28
C GLY A 38 -6.53 -13.26 -8.80
N LEU A 39 -5.64 -12.55 -8.09
CA LEU A 39 -5.29 -12.81 -6.68
C LEU A 39 -6.24 -12.18 -5.66
N HIS A 40 -7.42 -11.71 -6.10
CA HIS A 40 -8.37 -10.97 -5.24
C HIS A 40 -7.68 -9.80 -4.55
N CYS A 41 -7.01 -8.94 -5.32
CA CYS A 41 -6.21 -7.83 -4.81
C CYS A 41 -6.84 -6.46 -5.07
N VAL A 42 -6.44 -5.46 -4.28
CA VAL A 42 -6.71 -4.04 -4.55
C VAL A 42 -5.41 -3.25 -4.71
N ASN A 43 -5.49 -2.17 -5.49
CA ASN A 43 -4.38 -1.26 -5.75
C ASN A 43 -4.69 0.15 -5.23
N PHE A 44 -4.00 0.54 -4.16
CA PHE A 44 -4.06 1.85 -3.51
C PHE A 44 -2.79 2.68 -3.79
N GLY A 45 -2.28 2.60 -5.01
CA GLY A 45 -1.22 3.47 -5.51
C GLY A 45 -1.71 4.89 -5.77
N ILE A 46 -0.91 5.89 -5.42
CA ILE A 46 -1.15 7.30 -5.77
C ILE A 46 0.14 7.91 -6.31
N GLY A 47 0.11 8.43 -7.53
CA GLY A 47 1.25 9.13 -8.11
C GLY A 47 1.72 10.30 -7.27
N GLY A 48 3.03 10.39 -7.08
CA GLY A 48 3.67 11.44 -6.29
C GLY A 48 3.66 11.22 -4.78
N ASP A 49 3.03 10.16 -4.27
CA ASP A 49 3.07 9.86 -2.84
C ASP A 49 4.50 9.69 -2.35
N ARG A 50 4.79 10.38 -1.25
CA ARG A 50 5.97 10.19 -0.41
C ARG A 50 5.66 9.23 0.73
N VAL A 51 6.70 8.79 1.44
CA VAL A 51 6.58 7.88 2.59
C VAL A 51 5.54 8.39 3.61
N GLU A 52 5.61 9.66 3.98
CA GLU A 52 4.68 10.26 4.94
C GLU A 52 3.24 10.39 4.43
N ASN A 53 3.04 10.46 3.10
CA ASN A 53 1.71 10.45 2.52
C ASN A 53 1.06 9.07 2.67
N VAL A 54 1.82 8.00 2.37
CA VAL A 54 1.36 6.62 2.55
C VAL A 54 1.05 6.35 4.02
N LEU A 55 1.93 6.77 4.93
CA LEU A 55 1.71 6.62 6.38
C LEU A 55 0.41 7.32 6.81
N TRP A 56 0.22 8.58 6.39
CA TRP A 56 -1.01 9.32 6.69
C TRP A 56 -2.24 8.59 6.14
N ARG A 57 -2.22 8.09 4.90
CA ARG A 57 -3.36 7.39 4.30
C ARG A 57 -3.76 6.14 5.07
N ILE A 58 -2.78 5.35 5.50
CA ILE A 58 -2.97 4.16 6.32
C ILE A 58 -3.62 4.52 7.66
N GLN A 59 -3.11 5.56 8.34
CA GLN A 59 -3.68 6.04 9.60
C GLN A 59 -5.09 6.64 9.45
N ASN A 60 -5.50 6.97 8.23
CA ASN A 60 -6.77 7.60 7.93
C ASN A 60 -7.73 6.67 7.17
N GLY A 61 -7.68 5.37 7.48
CA GLY A 61 -8.76 4.42 7.18
C GLY A 61 -8.59 3.60 5.91
N GLU A 62 -7.46 3.68 5.21
CA GLU A 62 -7.20 2.83 4.04
C GLU A 62 -6.91 1.36 4.39
N LEU A 63 -6.80 1.01 5.68
CA LEU A 63 -6.69 -0.37 6.16
C LEU A 63 -7.95 -0.90 6.85
N GLU A 64 -9.08 -0.17 6.79
CA GLU A 64 -10.36 -0.61 7.36
C GLU A 64 -11.07 -1.64 6.47
N PHE A 65 -10.44 -2.81 6.31
CA PHE A 65 -11.00 -3.93 5.55
C PHE A 65 -12.02 -4.73 6.38
N ASN A 66 -13.11 -5.15 5.74
CA ASN A 66 -14.09 -6.07 6.35
C ASN A 66 -13.64 -7.54 6.30
N THR A 67 -12.57 -7.83 5.57
CA THR A 67 -12.01 -9.18 5.40
C THR A 67 -10.56 -9.21 5.88
N LYS A 68 -10.06 -10.41 6.18
CA LYS A 68 -8.68 -10.57 6.63
C LYS A 68 -7.72 -10.38 5.45
N VAL A 69 -6.96 -9.29 5.47
CA VAL A 69 -5.83 -9.09 4.57
C VAL A 69 -4.71 -10.08 4.90
N LYS A 70 -4.25 -10.84 3.91
CA LYS A 70 -3.19 -11.84 4.04
C LYS A 70 -1.82 -11.26 3.70
N ALA A 71 -1.77 -10.34 2.75
CA ALA A 71 -0.52 -9.72 2.32
C ALA A 71 -0.69 -8.24 1.97
N VAL A 72 0.33 -7.45 2.28
CA VAL A 72 0.49 -6.06 1.85
C VAL A 72 1.78 -5.93 1.05
N VAL A 73 1.67 -5.47 -0.19
CA VAL A 73 2.81 -5.07 -1.02
C VAL A 73 2.97 -3.56 -0.86
N LEU A 74 4.05 -3.15 -0.19
CA LEU A 74 4.36 -1.75 0.07
C LEU A 74 5.54 -1.31 -0.79
N PHE A 75 5.33 -0.31 -1.64
CA PHE A 75 6.42 0.27 -2.43
C PHE A 75 6.30 1.79 -2.55
N VAL A 76 7.18 2.50 -1.83
CA VAL A 76 7.22 3.96 -1.76
C VAL A 76 8.62 4.43 -1.39
N GLY A 77 8.97 5.65 -1.78
CA GLY A 77 10.17 6.35 -1.33
C GLY A 77 10.91 7.08 -2.44
N THR A 78 10.66 6.74 -3.71
CA THR A 78 11.34 7.39 -4.85
C THR A 78 11.02 8.88 -4.97
N ASN A 79 9.89 9.34 -4.41
CA ASN A 79 9.48 10.74 -4.40
C ASN A 79 10.06 11.55 -3.24
N ASN A 80 10.76 10.92 -2.28
CA ASN A 80 11.43 11.59 -1.17
C ASN A 80 12.84 12.08 -1.57
N THR A 81 12.92 12.84 -2.67
CA THR A 81 14.20 13.25 -3.31
C THR A 81 15.04 14.21 -2.45
N ASP A 82 14.43 14.84 -1.48
CA ASP A 82 14.97 15.78 -0.50
C ASP A 82 15.33 15.13 0.84
N CYS A 83 15.04 13.84 1.02
CA CYS A 83 15.37 13.09 2.23
C CYS A 83 16.65 12.26 2.05
N THR A 84 17.33 12.00 3.15
CA THR A 84 18.41 11.02 3.19
C THR A 84 17.85 9.59 3.08
N PRO A 85 18.65 8.63 2.58
CA PRO A 85 18.24 7.22 2.56
C PRO A 85 17.86 6.68 3.94
N HIS A 86 18.49 7.18 5.01
CA HIS A 86 18.17 6.77 6.37
C HIS A 86 16.79 7.27 6.82
N GLU A 87 16.42 8.51 6.51
CA GLU A 87 15.08 9.04 6.81
C GLU A 87 13.98 8.28 6.05
N ILE A 88 14.23 7.94 4.78
CA ILE A 88 13.30 7.12 3.98
C ILE A 88 13.13 5.74 4.63
N PHE A 89 14.24 5.11 5.03
CA PHE A 89 14.23 3.82 5.70
C PHE A 89 13.42 3.85 7.01
N GLU A 90 13.66 4.83 7.88
CA GLU A 90 12.92 4.98 9.14
C GLU A 90 11.43 5.20 8.88
N GLY A 91 11.07 6.03 7.89
CA GLY A 91 9.67 6.23 7.54
C GLY A 91 8.98 4.97 7.00
N ILE A 92 9.69 4.14 6.21
CA ILE A 92 9.17 2.83 5.77
C ILE A 92 8.98 1.90 6.97
N LEU A 93 9.90 1.91 7.95
CA LEU A 93 9.73 1.15 9.19
C LEU A 93 8.49 1.58 9.97
N GLU A 94 8.18 2.88 10.03
CA GLU A 94 6.96 3.38 10.66
C GLU A 94 5.70 2.90 9.93
N ILE A 95 5.70 2.90 8.60
CA ILE A 95 4.59 2.32 7.83
C ILE A 95 4.41 0.83 8.17
N ILE A 96 5.51 0.06 8.22
CA ILE A 96 5.46 -1.37 8.54
C ILE A 96 4.89 -1.61 9.95
N LYS A 97 5.30 -0.80 10.93
CA LYS A 97 4.76 -0.86 12.30
C LYS A 97 3.26 -0.58 12.31
N GLU A 98 2.83 0.46 11.60
CA GLU A 98 1.41 0.82 11.52
C GLU A 98 0.56 -0.26 10.84
N ILE A 99 1.05 -0.84 9.73
CA ILE A 99 0.38 -1.97 9.04
C ILE A 99 0.21 -3.14 10.01
N LYS A 100 1.27 -3.54 10.72
CA LYS A 100 1.20 -4.65 11.70
C LYS A 100 0.31 -4.33 12.88
N HIS A 101 0.29 -3.07 13.33
CA HIS A 101 -0.58 -2.61 14.40
C HIS A 101 -2.07 -2.75 14.03
N GLN A 102 -2.45 -2.36 12.81
CA GLN A 102 -3.85 -2.38 12.37
C GLN A 102 -4.32 -3.75 11.86
N LEU A 103 -3.47 -4.49 11.13
CA LEU A 103 -3.86 -5.75 10.47
C LEU A 103 -3.39 -7.02 11.23
N GLY A 104 -2.51 -6.88 12.23
CA GLY A 104 -1.98 -8.00 12.99
C GLY A 104 -0.95 -8.83 12.21
N ASP A 105 -1.14 -10.17 12.22
CA ASP A 105 -0.28 -11.11 11.50
C ASP A 105 -0.57 -11.07 9.99
N VAL A 106 0.17 -10.21 9.29
CA VAL A 106 0.08 -9.98 7.85
C VAL A 106 1.48 -10.08 7.22
N LEU A 107 1.56 -10.70 6.05
CA LEU A 107 2.79 -10.74 5.26
C LEU A 107 3.02 -9.37 4.62
N ILE A 108 4.19 -8.77 4.83
CA ILE A 108 4.57 -7.51 4.17
C ILE A 108 5.68 -7.80 3.18
N VAL A 109 5.46 -7.40 1.92
CA VAL A 109 6.42 -7.52 0.83
C VAL A 109 6.92 -6.14 0.46
N LEU A 110 8.24 -5.97 0.46
CA LEU A 110 8.94 -4.77 0.00
C LEU A 110 9.69 -5.15 -1.30
N PRO A 111 9.28 -4.62 -2.47
CA PRO A 111 9.94 -4.85 -3.75
C PRO A 111 11.32 -4.19 -3.89
#